data_AF-A0A4Q0SM90-F1
#
_entry.id   AF-A0A4Q0SM90-F1
#
_cell.length_a   1.000
_cell.length_b   1.000
_cell.length_c   1.000
_cell.angle_alpha   90.00
_cell.angle_beta   90.00
_cell.angle_gamma   90.00
#
_symmetry.space_group_name_H-M   'P 1'
#
loop_
_entity.id
_entity.type
_entity.pdbx_description
1 polymer ?
#
loop_
_entity_poly.entity_id
_entity_poly.type
_entity_poly.pdbx_seq_one_letter_code
_entity_poly.pdbx_strand_id
1 'polypeptide(L)'
;MTETRAVSRFPVPDLADMPDDIRSRILAVQEKSGFIPNVFLVLAHRPEEFRAFFAYHDALMDKPGNLTKAEREMIVVATSNLNQCQYCVVAHGAILRIRAKDPLIADQVAVNYRKADITDRQKAMLDFAVRVSTEAHKTSESDFATLTAHGFTEEDIWDIAAISAFFGLSNRLANVTSMRPNAEFYTMGR
;
A
#
# COMPACT_ATOMS: atom_id res chain seq x y z
N MET A 1 -1.42 -32.55 8.10
CA MET A 1 -2.64 -31.74 8.18
C MET A 1 -2.22 -30.32 8.48
N THR A 2 -2.19 -29.45 7.47
CA THR A 2 -1.83 -28.04 7.69
C THR A 2 -3.07 -27.32 8.23
N GLU A 3 -3.08 -27.01 9.52
CA GLU A 3 -4.03 -26.05 10.06
C GLU A 3 -3.98 -24.76 9.24
N THR A 4 -5.15 -24.37 8.70
CA THR A 4 -5.31 -23.11 8.00
C THR A 4 -5.06 -21.99 9.01
N ARG A 5 -3.91 -21.32 8.91
CA ARG A 5 -3.55 -20.25 9.86
C ARG A 5 -4.55 -19.10 9.74
N ALA A 6 -4.99 -18.58 10.88
CA ALA A 6 -5.88 -17.43 10.93
C ALA A 6 -5.31 -16.23 10.15
N VAL A 7 -6.19 -15.49 9.46
CA VAL A 7 -5.81 -14.31 8.67
C VAL A 7 -5.73 -13.03 9.51
N SER A 8 -6.24 -13.06 10.74
CA SER A 8 -6.24 -11.96 11.72
C SER A 8 -6.29 -12.50 13.15
N ARG A 9 -5.82 -11.66 14.09
CA ARG A 9 -5.98 -11.81 15.54
C ARG A 9 -7.42 -11.57 16.00
N PHE A 10 -8.15 -10.71 15.30
CA PHE A 10 -9.53 -10.32 15.62
C PHE A 10 -10.53 -11.17 14.82
N PRO A 11 -11.80 -11.25 15.28
CA PRO A 11 -12.85 -11.98 14.56
C PRO A 11 -13.02 -11.45 13.14
N VAL A 12 -13.07 -12.37 12.18
CA VAL A 12 -13.39 -12.07 10.77
C VAL A 12 -14.84 -12.49 10.55
N PRO A 13 -15.76 -11.56 10.23
CA PRO A 13 -17.15 -11.90 10.01
C PRO A 13 -17.30 -12.76 8.75
N ASP A 14 -18.28 -13.66 8.75
CA ASP A 14 -18.64 -14.40 7.56
C ASP A 14 -19.21 -13.46 6.50
N LEU A 15 -18.91 -13.72 5.23
CA LEU A 15 -19.32 -12.85 4.12
C LEU A 15 -20.85 -12.69 4.05
N ALA A 16 -21.60 -13.72 4.46
CA ALA A 16 -23.07 -13.70 4.50
C ALA A 16 -23.64 -12.71 5.54
N ASP A 17 -22.90 -12.45 6.62
CA ASP A 17 -23.31 -11.59 7.72
C ASP A 17 -22.88 -10.14 7.54
N MET A 18 -22.08 -9.84 6.51
CA MET A 18 -21.63 -8.49 6.21
C MET A 18 -22.75 -7.63 5.59
N PRO A 19 -22.76 -6.30 5.84
CA PRO A 19 -23.62 -5.37 5.13
C PRO A 19 -23.50 -5.49 3.60
N ASP A 20 -24.62 -5.31 2.90
CA ASP A 20 -24.72 -5.56 1.46
C ASP A 20 -23.70 -4.76 0.62
N ASP A 21 -23.43 -3.51 1.00
CA ASP A 21 -22.47 -2.65 0.31
C ASP A 21 -21.02 -3.15 0.46
N ILE A 22 -20.65 -3.60 1.66
CA ILE A 22 -19.34 -4.21 1.95
C ILE A 22 -19.21 -5.53 1.19
N ARG A 23 -20.22 -6.40 1.29
CA ARG A 23 -20.23 -7.69 0.57
C ARG A 23 -20.09 -7.48 -0.94
N SER A 24 -20.84 -6.54 -1.51
CA SER A 24 -20.79 -6.23 -2.94
C SER A 24 -19.40 -5.77 -3.38
N ARG A 25 -18.76 -4.91 -2.57
CA ARG A 25 -17.38 -4.46 -2.83
C ARG A 25 -16.39 -5.63 -2.82
N ILE A 26 -16.49 -6.53 -1.83
CA ILE A 26 -15.61 -7.69 -1.69
C ILE A 26 -15.76 -8.63 -2.90
N LEU A 27 -17.00 -8.92 -3.30
CA LEU A 27 -17.29 -9.75 -4.46
C LEU A 27 -16.76 -9.14 -5.76
N ALA A 28 -16.88 -7.82 -5.94
CA ALA A 28 -16.33 -7.13 -7.11
C ALA A 28 -14.79 -7.20 -7.18
N VAL A 29 -14.10 -7.19 -6.04
CA VAL A 29 -12.64 -7.39 -6.00
C VAL A 29 -12.28 -8.85 -6.26
N GLN A 30 -13.05 -9.79 -5.71
CA GLN A 30 -12.86 -11.22 -5.96
C GLN A 30 -12.98 -11.56 -7.44
N GLU A 31 -13.99 -11.03 -8.13
CA GLU A 31 -14.19 -11.24 -9.57
C GLU A 31 -12.99 -10.73 -10.38
N LYS A 32 -12.45 -9.56 -10.03
CA LYS A 32 -11.32 -8.94 -10.74
C LYS A 32 -9.98 -9.62 -10.48
N SER A 33 -9.75 -10.11 -9.26
CA SER A 33 -8.43 -10.61 -8.82
C SER A 33 -8.35 -12.13 -8.68
N GLY A 34 -9.47 -12.83 -8.72
CA GLY A 34 -9.57 -14.29 -8.54
C GLY A 34 -9.57 -14.75 -7.08
N PHE A 35 -9.34 -13.85 -6.11
CA PHE A 35 -9.36 -14.13 -4.67
C PHE A 35 -9.74 -12.87 -3.88
N ILE A 36 -10.00 -13.00 -2.57
CA ILE A 36 -10.28 -11.83 -1.72
C ILE A 36 -9.01 -11.45 -0.96
N PRO A 37 -8.40 -10.28 -1.19
CA PRO A 37 -7.30 -9.81 -0.36
C PRO A 37 -7.73 -9.70 1.10
N ASN A 38 -6.94 -10.28 2.02
CA ASN A 38 -7.37 -10.44 3.42
C ASN A 38 -7.65 -9.10 4.13
N VAL A 39 -7.08 -7.97 3.69
CA VAL A 39 -7.44 -6.64 4.21
C VAL A 39 -8.94 -6.36 4.18
N PHE A 40 -9.65 -6.82 3.14
CA PHE A 40 -11.09 -6.65 3.05
C PHE A 40 -11.82 -7.42 4.14
N LEU A 41 -11.47 -8.69 4.35
CA LEU A 41 -12.09 -9.55 5.35
C LEU A 41 -11.77 -9.07 6.77
N VAL A 42 -10.52 -8.69 7.01
CA VAL A 42 -10.05 -8.29 8.34
C VAL A 42 -10.66 -6.95 8.77
N LEU A 43 -10.71 -5.96 7.88
CA LEU A 43 -11.29 -4.66 8.20
C LEU A 43 -12.83 -4.70 8.27
N ALA A 44 -13.48 -5.68 7.64
CA ALA A 44 -14.93 -5.87 7.74
C ALA A 44 -15.40 -6.15 9.19
N HIS A 45 -14.49 -6.52 10.10
CA HIS A 45 -14.75 -6.55 11.55
C HIS A 45 -15.35 -5.22 12.06
N ARG A 46 -14.98 -4.09 11.44
CA ARG A 46 -15.45 -2.74 11.77
C ARG A 46 -16.03 -2.07 10.52
N PRO A 47 -17.32 -2.26 10.20
CA PRO A 47 -17.93 -1.80 8.94
C PRO A 47 -17.74 -0.32 8.62
N GLU A 48 -17.91 0.58 9.60
CA GLU A 48 -17.72 2.02 9.35
C GLU A 48 -16.24 2.37 9.08
N GLU A 49 -15.32 1.73 9.79
CA GLU A 49 -13.88 1.90 9.58
C GLU A 49 -13.46 1.34 8.21
N PHE A 50 -14.03 0.19 7.79
CA PHE A 50 -13.84 -0.38 6.45
C PHE A 50 -14.24 0.63 5.37
N ARG A 51 -15.43 1.25 5.48
CA ARG A 51 -15.92 2.22 4.50
C ARG A 51 -15.00 3.41 4.39
N ALA A 52 -14.62 4.00 5.53
CA ALA A 52 -13.72 5.15 5.56
C ALA A 52 -12.33 4.80 5.00
N PHE A 53 -11.76 3.67 5.44
CA PHE A 53 -10.45 3.19 4.99
C PHE A 53 -10.40 3.06 3.48
N PHE A 54 -11.36 2.35 2.90
CA PHE A 54 -11.33 2.10 1.47
C PHE A 54 -11.79 3.29 0.62
N ALA A 55 -12.64 4.18 1.15
CA ALA A 55 -12.92 5.45 0.48
C ALA A 55 -11.65 6.31 0.37
N TYR A 56 -10.86 6.38 1.44
CA TYR A 56 -9.57 7.09 1.43
C TYR A 56 -8.57 6.40 0.49
N HIS A 57 -8.48 5.06 0.54
CA HIS A 57 -7.66 4.28 -0.39
C HIS A 57 -7.96 4.66 -1.85
N ASP A 58 -9.22 4.62 -2.26
CA ASP A 58 -9.61 4.88 -3.65
C ASP A 58 -9.32 6.33 -4.05
N ALA A 59 -9.57 7.28 -3.14
CA ALA A 59 -9.27 8.69 -3.35
C ALA A 59 -7.78 8.97 -3.64
N LEU A 60 -6.87 8.14 -3.10
CA LEU A 60 -5.43 8.27 -3.32
C LEU A 60 -4.90 7.39 -4.45
N MET A 61 -5.31 6.13 -4.51
CA MET A 61 -4.68 5.11 -5.36
C MET A 61 -5.28 5.06 -6.77
N ASP A 62 -6.53 5.47 -6.95
CA ASP A 62 -7.25 5.37 -8.24
C ASP A 62 -7.53 6.72 -8.91
N LYS A 63 -7.15 7.84 -8.28
CA LYS A 63 -7.34 9.17 -8.90
C LYS A 63 -6.41 9.44 -10.10
N PRO A 64 -6.80 10.29 -11.07
CA PRO A 64 -5.87 10.85 -12.06
C PRO A 64 -4.77 11.69 -11.39
N GLY A 65 -3.59 11.77 -12.00
CA GLY A 65 -2.45 12.57 -11.50
C GLY A 65 -1.15 12.22 -12.23
N ASN A 66 -0.05 12.93 -11.91
CA ASN A 66 1.24 12.70 -12.57
C ASN A 66 2.01 11.52 -11.97
N LEU A 67 1.67 11.08 -10.74
CA LEU A 67 2.18 9.83 -10.20
C LEU A 67 1.53 8.65 -10.91
N THR A 68 2.36 7.85 -11.57
CA THR A 68 1.94 6.59 -12.18
C THR A 68 1.47 5.59 -11.13
N LYS A 69 0.66 4.60 -11.55
CA LYS A 69 0.21 3.53 -10.65
C LYS A 69 1.38 2.76 -10.03
N ALA A 70 2.48 2.55 -10.78
CA ALA A 70 3.67 1.90 -10.25
C ALA A 70 4.38 2.78 -9.19
N GLU A 71 4.52 4.08 -9.41
CA GLU A 71 5.14 5.00 -8.44
C GLU A 71 4.38 5.05 -7.12
N ARG A 72 3.04 5.06 -7.16
CA ARG A 72 2.21 4.97 -5.95
C ARG A 72 2.54 3.71 -5.15
N GLU A 73 2.61 2.56 -5.82
CA GLU A 73 2.97 1.29 -5.16
C GLU A 73 4.41 1.28 -4.64
N MET A 74 5.37 1.93 -5.32
CA MET A 74 6.74 2.07 -4.80
C MET A 74 6.76 2.81 -3.46
N ILE A 75 5.99 3.90 -3.34
CA ILE A 75 5.84 4.64 -2.07
C ILE A 75 5.32 3.71 -0.98
N VAL A 76 4.28 2.92 -1.28
CA VAL A 76 3.70 1.97 -0.32
C VAL A 76 4.73 0.94 0.13
N VAL A 77 5.43 0.30 -0.80
CA VAL A 77 6.41 -0.75 -0.49
C VAL A 77 7.57 -0.20 0.35
N ALA A 78 8.13 0.95 -0.04
CA ALA A 78 9.26 1.56 0.67
C ALA A 78 8.88 1.95 2.11
N THR A 79 7.74 2.63 2.29
CA THR A 79 7.28 3.10 3.60
C THR A 79 6.78 1.94 4.48
N SER A 80 6.15 0.92 3.89
CA SER A 80 5.69 -0.27 4.61
C SER A 80 6.84 -1.11 5.16
N ASN A 81 7.97 -1.17 4.46
CA ASN A 81 9.14 -1.89 4.95
C ASN A 81 9.77 -1.21 6.19
N LEU A 82 9.76 0.13 6.25
CA LEU A 82 10.21 0.87 7.45
C LEU A 82 9.36 0.53 8.68
N ASN A 83 8.05 0.28 8.46
CA ASN A 83 7.12 -0.15 9.51
C ASN A 83 7.10 -1.67 9.72
N GLN A 84 7.99 -2.41 9.04
CA GLN A 84 8.06 -3.88 9.07
C GLN A 84 6.70 -4.56 8.83
N CYS A 85 5.86 -3.96 8.00
CA CYS A 85 4.50 -4.42 7.78
C CYS A 85 4.44 -5.51 6.71
N GLN A 86 4.45 -6.78 7.16
CA GLN A 86 4.48 -7.94 6.27
C GLN A 86 3.35 -7.95 5.24
N TYR A 87 2.10 -7.70 5.66
CA TYR A 87 0.95 -7.70 4.76
C TYR A 87 1.16 -6.71 3.60
N CYS A 88 1.42 -5.45 3.94
CA CYS A 88 1.53 -4.38 2.95
C CYS A 88 2.75 -4.58 2.03
N VAL A 89 3.92 -4.96 2.56
CA VAL A 89 5.11 -5.22 1.72
C VAL A 89 4.85 -6.36 0.72
N VAL A 90 4.22 -7.45 1.15
CA VAL A 90 3.94 -8.60 0.27
C VAL A 90 2.85 -8.25 -0.75
N ALA A 91 1.73 -7.68 -0.32
CA ALA A 91 0.61 -7.38 -1.21
C ALA A 91 0.94 -6.28 -2.23
N HIS A 92 1.46 -5.14 -1.76
CA HIS A 92 1.81 -4.03 -2.65
C HIS A 92 3.07 -4.31 -3.46
N GLY A 93 3.98 -5.15 -2.96
CA GLY A 93 5.10 -5.66 -3.76
C GLY A 93 4.63 -6.47 -4.97
N ALA A 94 3.61 -7.31 -4.80
CA ALA A 94 3.00 -8.04 -5.92
C ALA A 94 2.37 -7.11 -6.95
N ILE A 95 1.59 -6.14 -6.48
CA ILE A 95 0.94 -5.16 -7.36
C ILE A 95 1.99 -4.31 -8.09
N LEU A 96 3.04 -3.87 -7.39
CA LEU A 96 4.15 -3.12 -7.95
C LEU A 96 4.81 -3.88 -9.11
N ARG A 97 5.15 -5.16 -8.93
CA ARG A 97 5.74 -5.99 -10.01
C ARG A 97 4.87 -5.99 -11.27
N ILE A 98 3.55 -6.15 -11.10
CA ILE A 98 2.59 -6.14 -12.21
C ILE A 98 2.50 -4.76 -12.88
N ARG A 99 2.43 -3.68 -12.10
CA ARG A 99 2.28 -2.31 -12.63
C ARG A 99 3.54 -1.81 -13.32
N ALA A 100 4.71 -2.11 -12.75
CA ALA A 100 6.01 -1.78 -13.31
C ALA A 100 6.42 -2.71 -14.46
N LYS A 101 5.78 -3.89 -14.57
CA LYS A 101 6.18 -4.99 -15.48
C LYS A 101 7.63 -5.41 -15.24
N ASP A 102 8.02 -5.46 -13.96
CA ASP A 102 9.36 -5.78 -13.51
C ASP A 102 9.26 -6.73 -12.30
N PRO A 103 9.72 -7.98 -12.40
CA PRO A 103 9.60 -8.96 -11.33
C PRO A 103 10.56 -8.71 -10.15
N LEU A 104 11.61 -7.91 -10.33
CA LEU A 104 12.66 -7.68 -9.32
C LEU A 104 12.41 -6.42 -8.50
N ILE A 105 11.75 -5.42 -9.09
CA ILE A 105 11.67 -4.07 -8.53
C ILE A 105 11.13 -4.00 -7.09
N ALA A 106 10.12 -4.82 -6.78
CA ALA A 106 9.50 -4.80 -5.45
C ALA A 106 10.45 -5.27 -4.35
N ASP A 107 11.27 -6.28 -4.64
CA ASP A 107 12.24 -6.82 -3.67
C ASP A 107 13.37 -5.79 -3.44
N GLN A 108 13.83 -5.14 -4.52
CA GLN A 108 14.83 -4.08 -4.43
C GLN A 108 14.33 -2.87 -3.63
N VAL A 109 13.11 -2.38 -3.93
CA VAL A 109 12.49 -1.25 -3.21
C VAL A 109 12.27 -1.59 -1.74
N ALA A 110 11.75 -2.78 -1.44
CA ALA A 110 11.50 -3.22 -0.07
C ALA A 110 12.80 -3.33 0.73
N VAL A 111 13.82 -4.02 0.22
CA VAL A 111 15.06 -4.26 0.96
C VAL A 111 15.89 -2.98 1.10
N ASN A 112 16.10 -2.26 0.00
CA ASN A 112 16.84 -1.00 -0.02
C ASN A 112 16.58 -0.24 -1.33
N TYR A 113 15.53 0.58 -1.37
CA TYR A 113 15.19 1.39 -2.55
C TYR A 113 16.33 2.27 -3.09
N ARG A 114 17.33 2.61 -2.27
CA ARG A 114 18.50 3.40 -2.71
C ARG A 114 19.42 2.64 -3.68
N LYS A 115 19.24 1.32 -3.77
CA LYS A 115 19.94 0.38 -4.66
C LYS A 115 19.00 -0.24 -5.69
N ALA A 116 17.74 0.19 -5.75
CA ALA A 116 16.81 -0.28 -6.75
C ALA A 116 17.12 0.31 -8.13
N ASP A 117 16.74 -0.41 -9.17
CA ASP A 117 16.84 -0.01 -10.57
C ASP A 117 15.73 1.00 -10.92
N ILE A 118 15.75 2.14 -10.23
CA ILE A 118 14.79 3.24 -10.38
C ILE A 118 15.48 4.51 -10.85
N THR A 119 14.71 5.41 -11.45
CA THR A 119 15.19 6.73 -11.89
C THR A 119 15.53 7.64 -10.70
N ASP A 120 16.38 8.65 -10.91
CA ASP A 120 16.67 9.66 -9.89
C ASP A 120 15.40 10.38 -9.41
N ARG A 121 14.44 10.60 -10.32
CA ARG A 121 13.11 11.15 -9.99
C ARG A 121 12.36 10.26 -8.99
N GLN A 122 12.29 8.96 -9.25
CA GLN A 122 11.65 8.00 -8.35
C GLN A 122 12.42 7.88 -7.02
N LYS A 123 13.74 7.99 -7.04
CA LYS A 123 14.53 7.99 -5.81
C LYS A 123 14.24 9.20 -4.94
N ALA A 124 14.17 10.40 -5.51
CA ALA A 124 13.79 11.62 -4.79
C ALA A 124 12.36 11.53 -4.20
N MET A 125 11.42 10.95 -4.97
CA MET A 125 10.07 10.64 -4.48
C MET A 125 10.09 9.75 -3.24
N LEU A 126 10.86 8.65 -3.28
CA LEU A 126 10.94 7.72 -2.17
C LEU A 126 11.70 8.30 -0.97
N ASP A 127 12.75 9.11 -1.19
CA ASP A 127 13.44 9.83 -0.11
C ASP A 127 12.47 10.74 0.65
N PHE A 128 11.60 11.46 -0.06
CA PHE A 128 10.58 12.30 0.56
C PHE A 128 9.50 11.48 1.27
N ALA A 129 8.97 10.42 0.65
CA ALA A 129 7.99 9.52 1.26
C ALA A 129 8.50 8.91 2.58
N VAL A 130 9.77 8.49 2.58
CA VAL A 130 10.46 7.97 3.77
C VAL A 130 10.58 9.05 4.84
N ARG A 131 10.98 10.28 4.47
CA ARG A 131 11.02 11.41 5.41
C ARG A 131 9.65 11.70 6.02
N VAL A 132 8.58 11.73 5.23
CA VAL A 132 7.20 11.89 5.75
C VAL A 132 6.86 10.78 6.74
N SER A 133 7.28 9.55 6.46
CA SER A 133 6.95 8.40 7.31
C SER A 133 7.71 8.37 8.65
N THR A 134 8.93 8.89 8.71
CA THR A 134 9.79 8.81 9.90
C THR A 134 9.94 10.13 10.64
N GLU A 135 9.92 11.26 9.93
CA GLU A 135 10.33 12.57 10.46
C GLU A 135 9.54 13.73 9.81
N ALA A 136 8.24 13.57 9.53
CA ALA A 136 7.42 14.62 8.87
C ALA A 136 7.51 16.02 9.53
N HIS A 137 7.75 16.08 10.83
CA HIS A 137 7.94 17.35 11.56
C HIS A 137 9.20 18.14 11.14
N LYS A 138 10.12 17.51 10.40
CA LYS A 138 11.34 18.13 9.83
C LYS A 138 11.19 18.52 8.36
N THR A 139 10.04 18.22 7.74
CA THR A 139 9.79 18.62 6.36
C THR A 139 9.89 20.14 6.23
N SER A 140 10.55 20.60 5.17
CA SER A 140 10.86 22.01 4.94
C SER A 140 10.88 22.36 3.46
N GLU A 141 10.97 23.65 3.14
CA GLU A 141 11.04 24.16 1.76
C GLU A 141 12.16 23.52 0.92
N SER A 142 13.26 23.08 1.53
CA SER A 142 14.34 22.39 0.80
C SER A 142 13.92 21.02 0.25
N ASP A 143 13.01 20.33 0.95
CA ASP A 143 12.45 19.05 0.47
C ASP A 143 11.60 19.28 -0.78
N PHE A 144 10.77 20.33 -0.75
CA PHE A 144 9.93 20.74 -1.88
C PHE A 144 10.77 21.16 -3.08
N ALA A 145 11.79 22.02 -2.87
CA ALA A 145 12.70 22.45 -3.92
C ALA A 145 13.42 21.27 -4.60
N THR A 146 13.81 20.25 -3.82
CA THR A 146 14.44 19.04 -4.35
C THR A 146 13.49 18.28 -5.27
N LEU A 147 12.24 18.09 -4.85
CA LEU A 147 11.23 17.41 -5.67
C LEU A 147 10.88 18.19 -6.93
N THR A 148 10.74 19.52 -6.84
CA THR A 148 10.50 20.37 -8.00
C THR A 148 11.63 20.31 -9.02
N ALA A 149 12.89 20.21 -8.56
CA ALA A 149 14.04 20.00 -9.46
C ALA A 149 13.97 18.68 -10.25
N HIS A 150 13.23 17.69 -9.74
CA HIS A 150 12.93 16.42 -10.43
C HIS A 150 11.57 16.43 -11.17
N GLY A 151 10.98 17.61 -11.34
CA GLY A 151 9.74 17.80 -12.10
C GLY A 151 8.45 17.43 -11.36
N PHE A 152 8.48 17.25 -10.04
CA PHE A 152 7.24 17.12 -9.26
C PHE A 152 6.58 18.49 -9.07
N THR A 153 5.26 18.53 -9.23
CA THR A 153 4.44 19.69 -8.85
C THR A 153 4.11 19.64 -7.36
N GLU A 154 3.65 20.76 -6.78
CA GLU A 154 3.19 20.77 -5.37
C GLU A 154 2.07 19.75 -5.12
N GLU A 155 1.16 19.57 -6.08
CA GLU A 155 0.12 18.54 -6.02
C GLU A 155 0.69 17.11 -5.98
N ASP A 156 1.77 16.85 -6.71
CA ASP A 156 2.43 15.55 -6.65
C ASP A 156 3.12 15.34 -5.30
N ILE A 157 3.71 16.39 -4.72
CA ILE A 157 4.34 16.36 -3.39
C ILE A 157 3.30 16.05 -2.32
N TRP A 158 2.11 16.66 -2.42
CA TRP A 158 0.97 16.33 -1.56
C TRP A 158 0.58 14.86 -1.70
N ASP A 159 0.51 14.34 -2.92
CA ASP A 159 0.15 12.93 -3.16
C ASP A 159 1.14 11.95 -2.56
N ILE A 160 2.45 12.25 -2.68
CA ILE A 160 3.49 11.44 -2.04
C ILE A 160 3.30 11.41 -0.52
N ALA A 161 3.04 12.57 0.09
CA ALA A 161 2.82 12.69 1.52
C ALA A 161 1.53 11.97 1.96
N ALA A 162 0.44 12.13 1.23
CA ALA A 162 -0.86 11.56 1.54
C ALA A 162 -0.84 10.02 1.46
N ILE A 163 -0.21 9.46 0.42
CA ILE A 163 -0.02 8.00 0.30
C ILE A 163 0.84 7.49 1.46
N SER A 164 1.96 8.17 1.76
CA SER A 164 2.83 7.79 2.88
C SER A 164 2.10 7.79 4.22
N ALA A 165 1.28 8.81 4.49
CA ALA A 165 0.49 8.92 5.71
C ALA A 165 -0.59 7.84 5.81
N PHE A 166 -1.37 7.64 4.73
CA PHE A 166 -2.43 6.64 4.70
C PHE A 166 -1.89 5.22 4.86
N PHE A 167 -0.77 4.89 4.22
CA PHE A 167 -0.15 3.58 4.42
C PHE A 167 0.52 3.45 5.78
N GLY A 168 0.92 4.55 6.42
CA GLY A 168 1.22 4.56 7.85
C GLY A 168 0.05 4.08 8.73
N LEU A 169 -1.19 4.50 8.43
CA LEU A 169 -2.40 3.99 9.08
C LEU A 169 -2.59 2.50 8.77
N SER A 170 -2.56 2.12 7.48
CA SER A 170 -2.74 0.73 7.03
C SER A 170 -1.73 -0.22 7.68
N ASN A 171 -0.45 0.15 7.73
CA ASN A 171 0.61 -0.65 8.34
C ASN A 171 0.36 -0.89 9.83
N ARG A 172 -0.06 0.14 10.56
CA ARG A 172 -0.35 0.03 12.00
C ARG A 172 -1.51 -0.92 12.26
N LEU A 173 -2.59 -0.82 11.48
CA LEU A 173 -3.72 -1.74 11.58
C LEU A 173 -3.31 -3.17 11.20
N ALA A 174 -2.60 -3.36 10.09
CA ALA A 174 -2.15 -4.68 9.65
C ALA A 174 -1.24 -5.35 10.67
N ASN A 175 -0.29 -4.61 11.26
CA ASN A 175 0.60 -5.14 12.30
C ASN A 175 -0.15 -5.51 13.58
N VAL A 176 -1.04 -4.65 14.10
CA VAL A 176 -1.81 -4.94 15.33
C VAL A 176 -2.77 -6.12 15.14
N THR A 177 -3.44 -6.17 13.99
CA THR A 177 -4.37 -7.25 13.65
C THR A 177 -3.65 -8.54 13.26
N SER A 178 -2.31 -8.54 13.14
CA SER A 178 -1.54 -9.68 12.63
C SER A 178 -2.07 -10.15 11.26
N MET A 179 -2.42 -9.19 10.40
CA MET A 179 -3.04 -9.42 9.11
C MET A 179 -2.11 -10.26 8.22
N ARG A 180 -2.60 -11.42 7.78
CA ARG A 180 -1.82 -12.35 6.96
C ARG A 180 -1.97 -12.00 5.48
N PRO A 181 -0.89 -11.82 4.70
CA PRO A 181 -1.01 -11.69 3.25
C PRO A 181 -1.49 -13.00 2.62
N ASN A 182 -2.29 -12.89 1.57
CA ASN A 182 -2.73 -14.02 0.75
C ASN A 182 -1.52 -14.73 0.12
N ALA A 183 -1.61 -16.05 -0.07
CA ALA A 183 -0.51 -16.84 -0.63
C ALA A 183 -0.20 -16.44 -2.08
N GLU A 184 -1.23 -16.05 -2.82
CA GLU A 184 -1.22 -15.59 -4.20
C GLU A 184 -0.26 -14.40 -4.40
N PHE A 185 -0.18 -13.47 -3.43
CA PHE A 185 0.71 -12.32 -3.53
C PHE A 185 2.20 -12.69 -3.50
N TYR A 186 2.57 -13.84 -2.93
CA TYR A 186 4.00 -14.22 -2.86
C TYR A 186 4.59 -14.57 -4.23
N THR A 187 3.78 -15.10 -5.14
CA THR A 187 4.20 -15.53 -6.48
C THR A 187 3.74 -14.59 -7.60
N MET A 188 2.70 -13.79 -7.37
CA MET A 188 2.16 -12.87 -8.37
C MET A 188 3.22 -11.88 -8.88
N GLY A 189 3.41 -11.85 -10.20
CA GLY A 189 4.35 -10.97 -10.89
C GLY A 189 5.83 -11.34 -10.76
N ARG A 190 6.16 -12.52 -10.21
CA ARG A 190 7.53 -13.08 -10.21
C ARG A 190 7.82 -13.88 -11.46
#